data_AF-A0A2G6GV93-F1
#
_entry.id   AF-A0A2G6GV93-F1
#
_cell.length_a   1.000
_cell.length_b   1.000
_cell.length_c   1.000
_cell.angle_alpha   90.00
_cell.angle_beta   90.00
_cell.angle_gamma   90.00
#
_symmetry.space_group_name_H-M   'P 1'
#
loop_
_entity.id
_entity.type
_entity.pdbx_description
1 polymer ?
#
loop_
_entity_poly.entity_id
_entity_poly.type
_entity_poly.pdbx_seq_one_letter_code
_entity_poly.pdbx_strand_id
1 'polypeptide(L)'
;MNTPEPKDLEARARDILARINLFQNGPVAQQLREAGVVYPYSLGVPIPSLREIAGEYEASMPLARHLVQRKLREAILIASMLAVPEEFQAEDYDLWEQTFTTPEAVEVACFHCLCKLPAPWSHISSWLQSQEPLRQKAGLLTLCHALRKGRTIPSTLSEGLELSQTAHHTALQQDLLALYDASQGKDEKVHQKVQAALRENLGPDCEL
;
A
#
# COMPACT_ATOMS: atom_id res chain seq x y z
N MET A 1 8.06 12.82 22.57
CA MET A 1 6.97 11.85 22.31
C MET A 1 7.25 10.63 23.18
N ASN A 2 6.33 10.24 24.05
CA ASN A 2 6.46 9.01 24.84
C ASN A 2 6.17 7.83 23.92
N THR A 3 7.18 7.04 23.59
CA THR A 3 6.98 5.76 22.91
C THR A 3 6.20 4.84 23.86
N PRO A 4 5.07 4.26 23.43
CA PRO A 4 4.28 3.36 24.28
C PRO A 4 5.14 2.17 24.74
N GLU A 5 5.03 1.81 26.01
CA GLU A 5 5.78 0.67 26.57
C GLU A 5 5.37 -0.65 25.87
N PRO A 6 6.27 -1.64 25.74
CA PRO A 6 5.97 -2.91 25.06
C PRO A 6 4.73 -3.65 25.60
N LYS A 7 4.45 -3.54 26.91
CA LYS A 7 3.28 -4.14 27.55
C LYS A 7 1.97 -3.49 27.10
N ASP A 8 2.00 -2.19 26.83
CA ASP A 8 0.86 -1.43 26.33
C ASP A 8 0.59 -1.76 24.85
N LEU A 9 1.64 -1.90 24.04
CA LEU A 9 1.52 -2.31 22.63
C LEU A 9 0.87 -3.68 22.47
N GLU A 10 1.30 -4.66 23.25
CA GLU A 10 0.72 -6.01 23.21
C GLU A 10 -0.74 -6.02 23.70
N ALA A 11 -1.09 -5.18 24.69
CA ALA A 11 -2.47 -5.04 25.15
C ALA A 11 -3.37 -4.45 24.06
N ARG A 12 -2.92 -3.37 23.39
CA ARG A 12 -3.64 -2.74 22.26
C ARG A 12 -3.78 -3.69 21.08
N ALA A 13 -2.73 -4.42 20.74
CA ALA A 13 -2.79 -5.41 19.68
C ALA A 13 -3.78 -6.54 20.00
N ARG A 14 -3.79 -7.02 21.25
CA ARG A 14 -4.77 -8.02 21.70
C ARG A 14 -6.20 -7.51 21.61
N ASP A 15 -6.44 -6.25 21.97
CA ASP A 15 -7.74 -5.61 21.86
C ASP A 15 -8.23 -5.54 20.40
N ILE A 16 -7.34 -5.12 19.48
CA ILE A 16 -7.63 -5.15 18.03
C ILE A 16 -7.99 -6.57 17.56
N LEU A 17 -7.20 -7.57 17.94
CA LEU A 17 -7.47 -8.96 17.57
C LEU A 17 -8.80 -9.46 18.17
N ALA A 18 -9.14 -9.06 19.39
CA ALA A 18 -10.43 -9.39 20.00
C ALA A 18 -11.58 -8.78 19.20
N ARG A 19 -11.47 -7.52 18.77
CA ARG A 19 -12.46 -6.88 17.91
C ARG A 19 -12.59 -7.56 16.56
N ILE A 20 -11.47 -7.87 15.88
CA ILE A 20 -11.48 -8.62 14.61
C ILE A 20 -12.28 -9.93 14.76
N ASN A 21 -12.11 -10.66 15.86
CA ASN A 21 -12.84 -11.91 16.10
C ASN A 21 -14.36 -11.74 16.22
N LEU A 22 -14.86 -10.56 16.60
CA LEU A 22 -16.30 -10.28 16.64
C LEU A 22 -16.92 -10.19 15.24
N PHE A 23 -16.12 -9.83 14.23
CA PHE A 23 -16.56 -9.66 12.84
C PHE A 23 -16.16 -10.83 11.92
N GLN A 24 -15.63 -11.92 12.50
CA GLN A 24 -15.15 -13.06 11.71
C GLN A 24 -16.25 -13.65 10.83
N ASN A 25 -15.89 -13.99 9.60
CA ASN A 25 -16.81 -14.53 8.60
C ASN A 25 -16.16 -15.71 7.88
N GLY A 26 -16.40 -16.91 8.42
CA GLY A 26 -15.88 -18.18 7.88
C GLY A 26 -16.18 -18.39 6.39
N PRO A 27 -17.43 -18.17 5.92
CA PRO A 27 -17.77 -18.23 4.50
C PRO A 27 -16.92 -17.30 3.62
N VAL A 28 -16.72 -16.04 4.00
CA VAL A 28 -15.85 -15.11 3.26
C VAL A 28 -14.40 -15.60 3.27
N ALA A 29 -13.92 -16.08 4.41
CA ALA A 29 -12.57 -16.65 4.51
C ALA A 29 -12.38 -17.85 3.58
N GLN A 30 -13.41 -18.68 3.40
CA GLN A 30 -13.40 -19.80 2.46
C GLN A 30 -13.40 -19.32 1.02
N GLN A 31 -14.25 -18.35 0.67
CA GLN A 31 -14.29 -17.78 -0.68
C GLN A 31 -12.96 -17.15 -1.09
N LEU A 32 -12.30 -16.43 -0.17
CA LEU A 32 -10.97 -15.86 -0.42
C LEU A 32 -9.93 -16.95 -0.72
N ARG A 33 -9.97 -18.07 0.00
CA ARG A 33 -9.10 -19.23 -0.27
C ARG A 33 -9.40 -19.86 -1.63
N GLU A 34 -10.67 -20.04 -1.97
CA GLU A 34 -11.11 -20.59 -3.26
C GLU A 34 -10.74 -19.69 -4.44
N ALA A 35 -10.72 -18.37 -4.24
CA ALA A 35 -10.28 -17.38 -5.22
C ALA A 35 -8.75 -17.24 -5.34
N GLY A 36 -7.97 -18.01 -4.57
CA GLY A 36 -6.50 -17.98 -4.61
C GLY A 36 -5.86 -16.84 -3.81
N VAL A 37 -6.60 -16.15 -2.95
CA VAL A 37 -6.05 -15.15 -2.01
C VAL A 37 -5.47 -15.88 -0.79
N VAL A 38 -4.18 -16.26 -0.89
CA VAL A 38 -3.53 -17.10 0.11
C VAL A 38 -2.78 -16.26 1.15
N TYR A 39 -3.43 -16.04 2.29
CA TYR A 39 -2.74 -15.70 3.54
C TYR A 39 -2.56 -16.96 4.39
N PRO A 40 -1.53 -17.06 5.24
CA PRO A 40 -1.38 -18.19 6.16
C PRO A 40 -2.59 -18.36 7.09
N TYR A 41 -3.14 -17.23 7.57
CA TYR A 41 -4.36 -17.18 8.38
C TYR A 41 -5.24 -16.02 7.94
N SER A 42 -6.55 -16.24 7.85
CA SER A 42 -7.57 -15.25 7.49
C SER A 42 -8.88 -15.57 8.19
N LEU A 43 -9.48 -14.55 8.82
CA LEU A 43 -10.77 -14.64 9.50
C LEU A 43 -11.94 -14.18 8.61
N GLY A 44 -11.65 -13.71 7.38
CA GLY A 44 -12.66 -13.32 6.40
C GLY A 44 -13.36 -12.01 6.73
N VAL A 45 -12.75 -11.15 7.55
CA VAL A 45 -13.35 -9.87 7.89
C VAL A 45 -13.26 -8.93 6.66
N PRO A 46 -14.38 -8.35 6.19
CA PRO A 46 -14.37 -7.42 5.06
C PRO A 46 -13.57 -6.15 5.34
N ILE A 47 -12.97 -5.58 4.30
CA ILE A 47 -12.19 -4.33 4.39
C ILE A 47 -12.96 -3.17 5.06
N PRO A 48 -14.26 -2.93 4.77
CA PRO A 48 -15.02 -1.87 5.45
C PRO A 48 -15.03 -2.02 6.98
N SER A 49 -15.28 -3.24 7.49
CA SER A 49 -15.23 -3.51 8.93
C SER A 49 -13.81 -3.37 9.50
N LEU A 50 -12.77 -3.73 8.75
CA LEU A 50 -11.39 -3.48 9.18
C LEU A 50 -11.08 -1.98 9.29
N ARG A 51 -11.59 -1.16 8.37
CA ARG A 51 -11.46 0.31 8.42
C ARG A 51 -12.20 0.90 9.63
N GLU A 52 -13.40 0.41 9.93
CA GLU A 52 -14.15 0.79 11.13
C GLU A 52 -13.35 0.48 12.40
N ILE A 53 -12.87 -0.76 12.53
CA ILE A 53 -12.03 -1.18 13.67
C ILE A 53 -10.78 -0.29 13.77
N ALA A 54 -10.04 -0.11 12.67
CA ALA A 54 -8.83 0.70 12.67
C ALA A 54 -9.11 2.16 13.05
N GLY A 55 -10.26 2.71 12.64
CA GLY A 55 -10.68 4.07 12.94
C GLY A 55 -10.97 4.34 14.43
N GLU A 56 -11.12 3.29 15.24
CA GLU A 56 -11.26 3.41 16.69
C GLU A 56 -9.92 3.55 17.43
N TYR A 57 -8.80 3.46 16.72
CA TYR A 57 -7.46 3.59 17.29
C TYR A 57 -6.72 4.77 16.68
N GLU A 58 -5.93 5.44 17.51
CA GLU A 58 -4.95 6.40 17.01
C GLU A 58 -3.87 5.70 16.18
N ALA A 59 -3.51 6.32 15.06
CA ALA A 59 -2.40 5.89 14.23
C ALA A 59 -1.11 5.80 15.07
N SER A 60 -0.35 4.73 14.89
CA SER A 60 0.81 4.43 15.71
C SER A 60 1.75 3.50 14.96
N MET A 61 2.93 4.01 14.58
CA MET A 61 3.94 3.21 13.91
C MET A 61 4.42 2.02 14.75
N PRO A 62 4.69 2.14 16.07
CA PRO A 62 5.05 0.99 16.88
C PRO A 62 3.98 -0.11 16.88
N LEU A 63 2.69 0.25 16.92
CA LEU A 63 1.59 -0.72 16.85
C LEU A 63 1.46 -1.34 15.44
N ALA A 64 1.61 -0.54 14.38
CA ALA A 64 1.62 -1.02 13.00
C ALA A 64 2.75 -2.04 12.76
N ARG A 65 4.00 -1.71 13.16
CA ARG A 65 5.15 -2.61 13.11
C ARG A 65 4.88 -3.91 13.87
N HIS A 66 4.24 -3.82 15.02
CA HIS A 66 3.93 -4.98 15.83
C HIS A 66 2.85 -5.86 15.16
N LEU A 67 1.82 -5.27 14.56
CA LEU A 67 0.75 -5.99 13.87
C LEU A 67 1.21 -6.61 12.53
N VAL A 68 1.99 -5.88 11.71
CA VAL A 68 2.39 -6.31 10.35
C VAL A 68 3.22 -7.59 10.34
N GLN A 69 3.98 -7.84 11.42
CA GLN A 69 4.77 -9.06 11.61
C GLN A 69 3.92 -10.32 11.87
N ARG A 70 2.62 -10.16 12.11
CA ARG A 70 1.71 -11.29 12.31
C ARG A 70 1.34 -11.91 10.97
N LYS A 71 1.12 -13.23 10.97
CA LYS A 71 0.70 -14.00 9.77
C LYS A 71 -0.81 -13.93 9.49
N LEU A 72 -1.54 -13.06 10.18
CA LEU A 72 -2.99 -12.90 10.07
C LEU A 72 -3.31 -11.78 9.08
N ARG A 73 -4.09 -12.08 8.03
CA ARG A 73 -4.55 -11.11 7.04
C ARG A 73 -5.06 -9.82 7.66
N GLU A 74 -6.05 -9.92 8.55
CA GLU A 74 -6.71 -8.75 9.15
C GLU A 74 -5.73 -7.88 9.95
N ALA A 75 -4.75 -8.50 10.62
CA ALA A 75 -3.71 -7.76 11.33
C ALA A 75 -2.76 -7.01 10.38
N ILE A 76 -2.35 -7.66 9.27
CA ILE A 76 -1.50 -7.04 8.24
C ILE A 76 -2.21 -5.83 7.60
N LEU A 77 -3.50 -5.99 7.26
CA LEU A 77 -4.26 -4.92 6.63
C LEU A 77 -4.48 -3.74 7.60
N ILE A 78 -4.88 -4.01 8.85
CA ILE A 78 -5.03 -2.96 9.87
C ILE A 78 -3.67 -2.29 10.19
N ALA A 79 -2.56 -3.03 10.18
CA ALA A 79 -1.24 -2.44 10.38
C ALA A 79 -0.96 -1.32 9.36
N SER A 80 -1.29 -1.52 8.09
CA SER A 80 -1.15 -0.48 7.06
C SER A 80 -2.08 0.71 7.29
N MET A 81 -3.29 0.48 7.84
CA MET A 81 -4.25 1.54 8.18
C MET A 81 -3.79 2.38 9.38
N LEU A 82 -3.06 1.79 10.32
CA LEU A 82 -2.54 2.45 11.53
C LEU A 82 -1.11 3.00 11.37
N ALA A 83 -0.46 2.74 10.25
CA ALA A 83 0.90 3.20 9.98
C ALA A 83 0.96 4.74 9.92
N VAL A 84 2.10 5.30 10.36
CA VAL A 84 2.38 6.74 10.36
C VAL A 84 3.50 7.01 9.34
N PRO A 85 3.19 7.40 8.08
CA PRO A 85 4.16 7.51 7.00
C PRO A 85 5.38 8.40 7.33
N GLU A 86 5.23 9.38 8.21
CA GLU A 86 6.28 10.29 8.66
C GLU A 86 7.30 9.62 9.59
N GLU A 87 6.94 8.51 10.24
CA GLU A 87 7.79 7.75 11.17
C GLU A 87 8.48 6.53 10.53
N PHE A 88 8.24 6.29 9.24
CA PHE A 88 8.77 5.16 8.49
C PHE A 88 10.31 5.18 8.46
N GLN A 89 10.93 4.08 8.85
CA GLN A 89 12.38 3.87 8.82
C GLN A 89 12.76 2.91 7.70
N ALA A 90 14.06 2.73 7.47
CA ALA A 90 14.57 1.84 6.42
C ALA A 90 14.06 0.39 6.62
N GLU A 91 14.04 -0.08 7.87
CA GLU A 91 13.64 -1.45 8.21
C GLU A 91 12.14 -1.71 7.98
N ASP A 92 11.32 -0.66 7.95
CA ASP A 92 9.88 -0.80 7.71
C ASP A 92 9.58 -1.16 6.25
N TYR A 93 10.43 -0.76 5.30
CA TYR A 93 10.26 -1.17 3.90
C TYR A 93 10.34 -2.69 3.76
N ASP A 94 11.33 -3.31 4.42
CA ASP A 94 11.49 -4.77 4.44
C ASP A 94 10.30 -5.46 5.12
N LEU A 95 9.77 -4.89 6.21
CA LEU A 95 8.60 -5.44 6.90
C LEU A 95 7.35 -5.42 6.01
N TRP A 96 7.09 -4.33 5.31
CA TRP A 96 5.93 -4.22 4.42
C TRP A 96 6.12 -5.08 3.16
N GLU A 97 7.33 -5.12 2.60
CA GLU A 97 7.63 -5.92 1.41
C GLU A 97 7.43 -7.42 1.64
N GLN A 98 7.69 -7.92 2.86
CA GLN A 98 7.38 -9.29 3.27
C GLN A 98 5.88 -9.63 3.20
N THR A 99 5.01 -8.61 3.23
CA THR A 99 3.54 -8.79 3.17
C THR A 99 2.99 -8.77 1.75
N PHE A 100 3.82 -8.49 0.73
CA PHE A 100 3.40 -8.44 -0.68
C PHE A 100 3.20 -9.84 -1.27
N THR A 101 2.35 -10.64 -0.61
CA THR A 101 1.98 -12.01 -1.02
C THR A 101 0.64 -12.07 -1.74
N THR A 102 -0.17 -11.01 -1.64
CA THR A 102 -1.44 -10.88 -2.36
C THR A 102 -1.60 -9.48 -2.97
N PRO A 103 -2.36 -9.33 -4.07
CA PRO A 103 -2.70 -8.03 -4.63
C PRO A 103 -3.38 -7.09 -3.63
N GLU A 104 -4.25 -7.63 -2.77
CA GLU A 104 -4.97 -6.89 -1.74
C GLU A 104 -4.01 -6.29 -0.71
N ALA A 105 -3.04 -7.05 -0.21
CA ALA A 105 -2.05 -6.56 0.74
C ALA A 105 -1.28 -5.36 0.16
N VAL A 106 -0.86 -5.47 -1.11
CA VAL A 106 -0.16 -4.40 -1.83
C VAL A 106 -1.04 -3.16 -1.97
N GLU A 107 -2.30 -3.32 -2.40
CA GLU A 107 -3.23 -2.21 -2.60
C GLU A 107 -3.53 -1.47 -1.30
N VAL A 108 -3.81 -2.21 -0.22
CA VAL A 108 -4.07 -1.63 1.11
C VAL A 108 -2.82 -0.94 1.66
N ALA A 109 -1.64 -1.56 1.54
CA ALA A 109 -0.38 -0.96 1.95
C ALA A 109 -0.08 0.34 1.19
N CYS A 110 -0.23 0.33 -0.14
CA CYS A 110 -0.03 1.51 -0.97
C CYS A 110 -1.00 2.62 -0.56
N PHE A 111 -2.29 2.31 -0.52
CA PHE A 111 -3.34 3.30 -0.27
C PHE A 111 -3.20 3.97 1.11
N HIS A 112 -3.02 3.18 2.16
CA HIS A 112 -3.00 3.71 3.52
C HIS A 112 -1.65 4.27 3.94
N CYS A 113 -0.55 3.72 3.44
CA CYS A 113 0.79 4.01 3.94
C CYS A 113 1.79 4.43 2.85
N LEU A 114 2.13 3.54 1.91
CA LEU A 114 3.32 3.73 1.06
C LEU A 114 3.22 4.96 0.14
N CYS A 115 2.03 5.22 -0.40
CA CYS A 115 1.77 6.39 -1.25
C CYS A 115 1.97 7.74 -0.53
N LYS A 116 1.93 7.75 0.81
CA LYS A 116 2.06 8.96 1.63
C LYS A 116 3.49 9.22 2.06
N LEU A 117 4.38 8.22 1.97
CA LEU A 117 5.78 8.31 2.41
C LEU A 117 6.52 9.49 1.77
N PRO A 118 7.41 10.18 2.51
CA PRO A 118 8.25 11.22 1.93
C PRO A 118 9.34 10.59 1.06
N ALA A 119 9.22 10.74 -0.27
CA ALA A 119 10.25 10.39 -1.24
C ALA A 119 10.82 8.94 -1.17
N PRO A 120 9.98 7.88 -1.27
CA PRO A 120 10.42 6.48 -1.25
C PRO A 120 11.10 6.04 -2.56
N TRP A 121 11.84 6.93 -3.23
CA TRP A 121 12.27 6.76 -4.63
C TRP A 121 13.23 5.58 -4.84
N SER A 122 14.14 5.34 -3.92
CA SER A 122 15.06 4.19 -3.99
C SER A 122 14.31 2.86 -3.96
N HIS A 123 13.32 2.75 -3.06
CA HIS A 123 12.48 1.55 -2.93
C HIS A 123 11.55 1.38 -4.14
N ILE A 124 10.90 2.46 -4.60
CA ILE A 124 10.11 2.43 -5.85
C ILE A 124 10.96 1.93 -7.02
N SER A 125 12.19 2.45 -7.17
CA SER A 125 13.10 2.04 -8.25
C SER A 125 13.40 0.55 -8.19
N SER A 126 13.76 0.04 -7.00
CA SER A 126 14.01 -1.38 -6.79
C SER A 126 12.78 -2.24 -7.07
N TRP A 127 11.60 -1.81 -6.62
CA TRP A 127 10.34 -2.52 -6.84
C TRP A 127 9.94 -2.58 -8.31
N LEU A 128 10.09 -1.48 -9.06
CA LEU A 128 9.81 -1.44 -10.50
C LEU A 128 10.71 -2.38 -11.31
N GLN A 129 11.97 -2.54 -10.89
CA GLN A 129 12.95 -3.43 -11.54
C GLN A 129 12.85 -4.89 -11.05
N SER A 130 12.06 -5.16 -10.01
CA SER A 130 11.90 -6.51 -9.48
C SER A 130 11.26 -7.44 -10.50
N GLN A 131 11.56 -8.75 -10.48
CA GLN A 131 10.83 -9.74 -11.29
C GLN A 131 9.57 -10.26 -10.57
N GLU A 132 9.39 -9.90 -9.29
CA GLU A 132 8.23 -10.27 -8.49
C GLU A 132 7.03 -9.37 -8.86
N PRO A 133 5.93 -9.92 -9.43
CA PRO A 133 4.82 -9.10 -9.94
C PRO A 133 4.17 -8.20 -8.88
N LEU A 134 4.09 -8.66 -7.62
CA LEU A 134 3.48 -7.90 -6.53
C LEU A 134 4.39 -6.75 -6.04
N ARG A 135 5.71 -6.92 -6.10
CA ARG A 135 6.66 -5.83 -5.84
C ARG A 135 6.57 -4.78 -6.96
N GLN A 136 6.58 -5.20 -8.22
CA GLN A 136 6.36 -4.29 -9.35
C GLN A 136 5.07 -3.49 -9.20
N LYS A 137 3.96 -4.17 -8.85
CA LYS A 137 2.66 -3.51 -8.59
C LYS A 137 2.76 -2.46 -7.49
N ALA A 138 3.45 -2.75 -6.37
CA ALA A 138 3.67 -1.79 -5.31
C ALA A 138 4.42 -0.54 -5.80
N GLY A 139 5.47 -0.73 -6.60
CA GLY A 139 6.22 0.35 -7.24
C GLY A 139 5.35 1.22 -8.15
N LEU A 140 4.56 0.60 -9.04
CA LEU A 140 3.67 1.29 -9.97
C LEU A 140 2.58 2.09 -9.25
N LEU A 141 1.90 1.50 -8.25
CA LEU A 141 0.84 2.18 -7.50
C LEU A 141 1.39 3.37 -6.69
N THR A 142 2.53 3.18 -6.03
CA THR A 142 3.17 4.25 -5.25
C THR A 142 3.61 5.41 -6.15
N LEU A 143 4.19 5.09 -7.31
CA LEU A 143 4.60 6.09 -8.29
C LEU A 143 3.40 6.85 -8.88
N CYS A 144 2.33 6.13 -9.23
CA CYS A 144 1.08 6.72 -9.72
C CYS A 144 0.53 7.75 -8.74
N HIS A 145 0.47 7.40 -7.45
CA HIS A 145 0.00 8.33 -6.45
C HIS A 145 0.91 9.55 -6.31
N ALA A 146 2.23 9.35 -6.35
CA ALA A 146 3.19 10.45 -6.28
C ALA A 146 3.02 11.44 -7.46
N LEU A 147 2.81 10.92 -8.67
CA LEU A 147 2.47 11.71 -9.87
C LEU A 147 1.16 12.48 -9.67
N ARG A 148 0.10 11.83 -9.17
CA ARG A 148 -1.20 12.48 -8.89
C ARG A 148 -1.08 13.63 -7.90
N LYS A 149 -0.21 13.48 -6.88
CA LYS A 149 0.09 14.53 -5.89
C LYS A 149 1.07 15.57 -6.39
N GLY A 150 1.53 15.42 -7.62
CA GLY A 150 2.38 16.38 -8.28
C GLY A 150 3.81 16.44 -7.75
N ARG A 151 4.29 15.34 -7.16
CA ARG A 151 5.66 15.27 -6.66
C ARG A 151 6.63 15.24 -7.83
N THR A 152 7.76 15.93 -7.68
CA THR A 152 8.87 15.83 -8.64
C THR A 152 9.51 14.45 -8.51
N ILE A 153 9.65 13.77 -9.64
CA ILE A 153 10.13 12.39 -9.68
C ILE A 153 11.56 12.37 -10.24
N PRO A 154 12.50 11.70 -9.57
CA PRO A 154 13.86 11.55 -10.07
C PRO A 154 13.92 10.93 -11.46
N SER A 155 14.84 11.42 -12.29
CA SER A 155 15.08 10.90 -13.64
C SER A 155 15.44 9.41 -13.65
N THR A 156 16.00 8.90 -12.55
CA THR A 156 16.43 7.50 -12.37
C THR A 156 15.28 6.50 -12.36
N LEU A 157 14.02 6.96 -12.27
CA LEU A 157 12.85 6.06 -12.25
C LEU A 157 12.35 5.71 -13.65
N SER A 158 12.75 6.43 -14.70
CA SER A 158 12.34 6.13 -16.09
C SER A 158 12.77 4.72 -16.53
N GLU A 159 13.99 4.33 -16.21
CA GLU A 159 14.52 3.02 -16.58
C GLU A 159 13.74 1.89 -15.88
N GLY A 160 13.38 2.07 -14.61
CA GLY A 160 12.53 1.10 -13.90
C GLY A 160 11.12 0.97 -14.48
N LEU A 161 10.52 2.09 -14.90
CA LEU A 161 9.22 2.13 -15.57
C LEU A 161 9.24 1.39 -16.91
N GLU A 162 10.29 1.55 -17.70
CA GLU A 162 10.46 0.84 -18.97
C GLU A 162 10.68 -0.67 -18.77
N LEU A 163 11.42 -1.03 -17.71
CA LEU A 163 11.76 -2.41 -17.40
C LEU A 163 10.65 -3.21 -16.71
N SER A 164 9.63 -2.55 -16.12
CA SER A 164 8.53 -3.27 -15.50
C SER A 164 7.78 -4.08 -16.57
N GLN A 165 7.81 -5.41 -16.48
CA GLN A 165 7.23 -6.31 -17.47
C GLN A 165 6.09 -7.10 -16.82
N THR A 166 4.88 -6.54 -16.78
CA THR A 166 3.70 -7.28 -16.31
C THR A 166 2.49 -7.10 -17.22
N ALA A 167 2.03 -8.22 -17.81
CA ALA A 167 0.91 -8.26 -18.76
C ALA A 167 -0.44 -7.73 -18.22
N HIS A 168 -0.60 -7.65 -16.90
CA HIS A 168 -1.80 -7.14 -16.23
C HIS A 168 -1.74 -5.64 -15.90
N HIS A 169 -0.58 -5.01 -16.07
CA HIS A 169 -0.36 -3.59 -15.76
C HIS A 169 0.08 -2.77 -16.97
N THR A 170 0.14 -3.34 -18.17
CA THR A 170 0.62 -2.67 -19.39
C THR A 170 -0.10 -1.34 -19.67
N ALA A 171 -1.43 -1.27 -19.48
CA ALA A 171 -2.18 -0.03 -19.67
C ALA A 171 -1.83 1.04 -18.61
N LEU A 172 -1.78 0.64 -17.34
CA LEU A 172 -1.36 1.52 -16.24
C LEU A 172 0.09 2.00 -16.42
N GLN A 173 0.97 1.13 -16.91
CA GLN A 173 2.38 1.42 -17.17
C GLN A 173 2.54 2.41 -18.33
N GLN A 174 1.82 2.21 -19.44
CA GLN A 174 1.83 3.14 -20.58
C GLN A 174 1.33 4.52 -20.18
N ASP A 175 0.22 4.57 -19.44
CA ASP A 175 -0.29 5.82 -18.86
C ASP A 175 0.78 6.45 -17.95
N LEU A 176 1.35 5.69 -17.01
CA LEU A 176 2.40 6.17 -16.11
C LEU A 176 3.63 6.74 -16.83
N LEU A 177 4.08 6.10 -17.91
CA LEU A 177 5.23 6.57 -18.68
C LEU A 177 4.91 7.90 -19.37
N ALA A 178 3.74 8.01 -20.01
CA ALA A 178 3.30 9.25 -20.62
C ALA A 178 3.16 10.38 -19.59
N LEU A 179 2.69 10.07 -18.39
CA LEU A 179 2.56 11.02 -17.29
C LEU A 179 3.92 11.42 -16.69
N TYR A 180 4.86 10.48 -16.63
CA TYR A 180 6.22 10.73 -16.19
C TYR A 180 6.92 11.69 -17.16
N ASP A 181 6.91 11.40 -18.46
CA ASP A 181 7.50 12.27 -19.49
C ASP A 181 6.91 13.68 -19.45
N ALA A 182 5.59 13.75 -19.30
CA ALA A 182 4.83 14.97 -19.10
C ALA A 182 5.27 15.75 -17.85
N SER A 183 5.57 15.07 -16.74
CA SER A 183 6.05 15.71 -15.50
C SER A 183 7.49 16.26 -15.58
N GLN A 184 8.33 15.70 -16.45
CA GLN A 184 9.70 16.17 -16.66
C GLN A 184 9.75 17.46 -17.50
N GLY A 185 8.75 17.67 -18.36
CA GLY A 185 8.48 18.98 -18.93
C GLY A 185 7.94 19.90 -17.85
N LYS A 186 8.70 20.93 -17.44
CA LYS A 186 8.32 21.93 -16.40
C LYS A 186 7.13 22.82 -16.84
N ASP A 187 6.03 22.25 -17.28
CA ASP A 187 4.83 22.97 -17.72
C ASP A 187 3.64 22.62 -16.80
N GLU A 188 3.22 23.61 -16.03
CA GLU A 188 2.06 23.54 -15.12
C GLU A 188 0.78 23.09 -15.84
N LYS A 189 0.63 23.39 -17.14
CA LYS A 189 -0.53 22.94 -17.93
C LYS A 189 -0.48 21.44 -18.21
N VAL A 190 0.73 20.91 -18.37
CA VAL A 190 0.95 19.48 -18.56
C VAL A 190 0.63 18.74 -17.26
N HIS A 191 1.03 19.30 -16.11
CA HIS A 191 0.64 18.79 -14.79
C HIS A 191 -0.89 18.73 -14.58
N GLN A 192 -1.61 19.78 -14.97
CA GLN A 192 -3.07 19.80 -14.86
C GLN A 192 -3.74 18.80 -15.82
N LYS A 193 -3.23 18.66 -17.05
CA LYS A 193 -3.69 17.64 -18.00
C LYS A 193 -3.43 16.22 -17.49
N VAL A 194 -2.26 16.00 -16.88
CA VAL A 194 -1.87 14.76 -16.20
C VAL A 194 -2.85 14.42 -15.08
N GLN A 195 -3.18 15.38 -14.20
CA GLN A 195 -4.17 15.17 -13.14
C GLN A 195 -5.59 14.88 -13.69
N ALA A 196 -5.97 15.48 -14.81
CA ALA A 196 -7.25 15.20 -15.46
C ALA A 196 -7.31 13.79 -16.06
N ALA A 197 -6.29 13.38 -16.82
CA ALA A 197 -6.19 12.04 -17.39
C ALA A 197 -6.15 10.94 -16.32
N LEU A 198 -5.45 11.20 -15.21
CA LEU A 198 -5.41 10.31 -14.05
C LEU A 198 -6.80 10.12 -13.40
N ARG A 199 -7.68 11.13 -13.42
CA ARG A 199 -9.06 11.00 -12.91
C ARG A 199 -9.96 10.21 -13.86
N GLU A 200 -9.72 10.29 -15.17
CA GLU A 200 -10.51 9.60 -16.18
C GLU A 200 -10.18 8.11 -16.27
N ASN A 201 -8.90 7.72 -16.25
CA ASN A 201 -8.49 6.32 -16.48
C ASN A 201 -8.52 5.42 -15.24
N LEU A 202 -8.41 5.97 -14.03
CA LEU A 202 -8.39 5.21 -12.77
C LEU A 202 -9.68 5.31 -11.96
N GLY A 203 -10.69 6.02 -12.50
CA GLY A 203 -11.95 6.33 -11.83
C GLY A 203 -11.81 7.33 -10.67
N PRO A 204 -12.91 7.96 -10.24
CA PRO A 204 -12.95 8.76 -9.01
C PRO A 204 -12.72 7.89 -7.76
N ASP A 205 -12.97 6.57 -7.86
CA ASP A 205 -12.97 5.60 -6.76
C ASP A 205 -11.60 5.02 -6.40
N CYS A 206 -10.51 5.60 -6.92
CA CYS A 206 -9.16 5.35 -6.38
C CYS A 206 -8.89 6.19 -5.10
N GLU A 207 -9.95 6.69 -4.47
CA GLU A 207 -10.08 6.84 -3.03
C GLU A 207 -10.86 5.59 -2.54
N LEU A 208 -10.21 4.60 -1.91
CA LEU A 208 -10.87 3.36 -1.45
C LEU A 208 -12.21 3.60 -0.74
#